data_AF-A0A838GMF4-F1
#
_entry.id   AF-A0A838GMF4-F1
#
_cell.length_a   1.000
_cell.length_b   1.000
_cell.length_c   1.000
_cell.angle_alpha   90.00
_cell.angle_beta   90.00
_cell.angle_gamma   90.00
#
_symmetry.space_group_name_H-M   'P 1'
#
loop_
_entity.id
_entity.type
_entity.pdbx_description
1 polymer ?
#
loop_
_entity_poly.entity_id
_entity_poly.type
_entity_poly.pdbx_seq_one_letter_code
_entity_poly.pdbx_strand_id
1 'polypeptide(L)' 'MCLTCGNVGCCDSSEGRHAAKHFETTALDQRPGHPVMRSVEPGEAWRWCYVDARTG' A
#
# COMPACT_ATOMS: atom_id res chain seq x y z
N MET A 1 -2.57 1.95 -5.07
CA MET A 1 -3.58 0.88 -5.28
C MET A 1 -3.01 -0.45 -4.80
N CYS A 2 -3.76 -1.18 -3.99
CA CYS A 2 -3.40 -2.48 -3.45
C CYS A 2 -3.36 -3.54 -4.54
N LEU A 3 -2.27 -4.29 -4.62
CA LEU A 3 -2.15 -5.41 -5.56
C LEU A 3 -2.92 -6.66 -5.11
N THR A 4 -3.31 -6.76 -3.84
CA THR A 4 -4.09 -7.89 -3.31
C THR A 4 -5.59 -7.74 -3.57
N CYS A 5 -6.15 -6.54 -3.33
CA CYS A 5 -7.61 -6.34 -3.36
C CYS A 5 -8.08 -5.12 -4.19
N GLY A 6 -7.18 -4.36 -4.80
CA GLY A 6 -7.55 -3.21 -5.64
C GLY A 6 -7.94 -1.94 -4.89
N ASN A 7 -7.92 -1.92 -3.55
CA ASN A 7 -8.20 -0.69 -2.78
C ASN A 7 -7.25 0.45 -3.17
N VAL A 8 -7.79 1.66 -3.36
CA VAL A 8 -7.01 2.87 -3.66
C VAL A 8 -7.03 3.79 -2.46
N GLY A 9 -5.85 4.15 -1.97
CA GLY A 9 -5.65 5.13 -0.91
C GLY A 9 -4.57 6.12 -1.32
N CYS A 10 -4.63 7.32 -0.75
CA CYS A 10 -3.57 8.31 -0.89
C CYS A 10 -2.26 7.81 -0.27
N CYS A 11 -1.14 8.30 -0.81
CA CYS A 11 0.21 7.92 -0.42
C CYS A 11 0.51 8.27 1.04
N ASP A 12 1.58 7.69 1.58
CA ASP A 12 1.98 7.90 2.98
C ASP A 12 2.50 9.31 3.29
N SER A 13 2.81 10.09 2.25
CA SER A 13 3.15 11.51 2.34
C SER A 13 1.92 12.43 2.42
N SER A 14 0.72 11.92 2.12
CA SER A 14 -0.53 12.68 2.28
C SER A 14 -0.99 12.66 3.73
N GLU A 15 -1.63 13.73 4.21
CA GLU A 15 -2.12 13.84 5.61
C GLU A 15 -2.98 12.63 6.04
N GLY A 16 -3.78 12.08 5.12
CA GLY A 16 -4.66 10.95 5.38
C GLY A 16 -3.96 9.59 5.55
N ARG A 17 -2.78 9.40 4.93
CA ARG A 17 -1.98 8.15 4.95
C ARG A 17 -2.82 6.89 4.70
N HIS A 18 -3.77 6.96 3.76
CA HIS A 18 -4.76 5.89 3.57
C HIS A 18 -4.12 4.57 3.10
N ALA A 19 -3.03 4.62 2.34
CA ALA A 19 -2.32 3.43 1.93
C ALA A 19 -1.69 2.67 3.11
N ALA A 20 -0.98 3.36 4.02
CA ALA A 20 -0.47 2.77 5.26
C ALA A 20 -1.59 2.21 6.16
N LYS A 21 -2.66 3.00 6.39
CA LYS A 21 -3.80 2.53 7.19
C LYS A 21 -4.45 1.29 6.57
N HIS A 22 -4.51 1.19 5.25
CA HIS A 22 -5.02 -0.01 4.59
C HIS A 22 -4.16 -1.24 4.88
N PHE A 23 -2.84 -1.11 4.83
CA PHE A 23 -1.93 -2.20 5.23
C PHE A 23 -2.17 -2.62 6.69
N GLU A 24 -2.24 -1.67 7.62
CA GLU A 24 -2.44 -1.94 9.05
C GLU A 24 -3.79 -2.61 9.34
N THR A 25 -4.87 -2.10 8.74
CA THR A 25 -6.25 -2.57 9.01
C THR A 25 -6.60 -3.89 8.34
N THR A 26 -5.81 -4.33 7.36
CA THR A 26 -6.01 -5.62 6.68
C THR A 26 -5.19 -6.76 7.29
N ALA A 27 -4.36 -6.47 8.28
CA ALA A 27 -3.68 -7.51 9.05
C ALA A 27 -4.69 -8.33 9.87
N LEU A 28 -4.57 -9.65 9.85
CA LEU A 28 -5.45 -10.58 10.55
C LEU A 28 -4.63 -11.66 11.23
N ASP A 29 -4.72 -11.74 12.55
CA ASP A 29 -3.98 -12.69 13.39
C ASP A 29 -2.47 -12.70 13.04
N GLN A 30 -1.98 -13.84 12.55
CA GLN A 30 -0.58 -14.05 12.18
C GLN A 30 -0.28 -13.68 10.72
N ARG A 31 -1.26 -13.24 9.94
CA ARG A 31 -1.07 -12.84 8.54
C ARG A 31 -0.74 -11.34 8.46
N PRO A 32 0.34 -10.95 7.76
CA PRO A 32 0.58 -9.55 7.46
C PRO A 32 -0.60 -8.99 6.65
N GLY A 33 -0.87 -7.70 6.79
CA GLY A 33 -1.86 -7.02 5.95
C GLY A 33 -1.43 -6.97 4.49
N HIS A 34 -2.21 -6.29 3.65
CA HIS A 34 -1.92 -6.20 2.22
C HIS A 34 -0.65 -5.37 1.95
N PRO A 35 0.49 -6.01 1.62
CA PRO A 35 1.79 -5.36 1.83
C PRO A 35 2.24 -4.55 0.62
N VAL A 36 1.70 -4.79 -0.58
CA VAL A 36 2.17 -4.17 -1.81
C VAL A 36 1.13 -3.23 -2.41
N MET A 37 1.51 -1.96 -2.51
CA MET A 37 0.78 -0.91 -3.22
C MET A 37 1.53 -0.52 -4.48
N ARG A 38 0.81 -0.32 -5.59
CA ARG A 38 1.36 0.35 -6.79
C ARG A 38 0.92 1.80 -6.88
N SER A 39 1.71 2.63 -7.55
CA SER A 39 1.23 3.95 -7.97
C SER A 39 0.07 3.83 -8.97
N VAL A 40 -0.81 4.83 -8.93
CA VAL A 40 -1.87 5.04 -9.91
C VAL A 40 -1.67 6.33 -10.70
N GLU A 41 -0.59 7.05 -10.43
CA GLU A 41 -0.25 8.26 -11.16
C GLU A 41 0.12 7.93 -12.61
N PRO A 42 -0.31 8.75 -13.59
CA PRO A 42 0.03 8.54 -14.99
C PRO A 42 1.56 8.49 -15.22
N GLY A 43 2.03 7.41 -15.86
CA GLY A 43 3.44 7.23 -16.19
C GLY A 43 4.28 6.55 -15.10
N GLU A 44 3.72 6.31 -13.91
CA GLU A 44 4.42 5.60 -12.85
C GLU A 44 4.13 4.09 -12.87
N ALA A 45 5.19 3.28 -12.76
CA ALA A 45 5.09 1.81 -12.73
C ALA A 45 5.60 1.20 -11.42
N TRP A 46 6.07 2.03 -10.49
CA TRP A 46 6.69 1.57 -9.26
C TRP A 46 5.68 1.04 -8.24
N ARG A 47 6.19 0.21 -7.33
CA ARG A 47 5.44 -0.42 -6.24
C ARG A 47 6.19 -0.21 -4.93
N TRP A 48 5.45 -0.12 -3.84
CA TRP A 48 5.97 -0.05 -2.48
C TRP A 48 5.53 -1.27 -1.68
N CYS A 49 6.47 -1.91 -0.99
CA CYS A 49 6.21 -2.99 -0.05
C CYS A 49 6.38 -2.49 1.39
N TYR A 50 5.31 -2.51 2.19
CA TYR A 50 5.33 -2.07 3.59
C TYR A 50 6.18 -2.95 4.51
N VAL A 51 6.29 -4.25 4.18
CA VAL A 51 7.10 -5.20 4.96
C VAL A 51 8.59 -5.01 4.68
N ASP A 52 8.94 -4.77 3.41
CA ASP A 52 10.35 -4.61 3.02
C ASP A 52 10.85 -3.16 3.12
N ALA A 53 9.95 -2.19 3.30
CA ALA A 53 10.23 -0.76 3.31
C ALA A 53 11.06 -0.28 2.09
N ARG A 54 10.71 -0.75 0.88
CA ARG A 54 11.42 -0.40 -0.36
C ARG A 54 10.50 -0.34 -1.57
N THR A 55 10.98 0.40 -2.57
CA THR A 55 10.36 0.53 -3.89
C THR A 55 10.90 -0.56 -4.84
N GLY A 56 10.06 -1.02 -5.77
CA GLY A 56 10.44 -1.88 -6.91
C GLY A 56 9.52 -1.73 -8.10
#